data_AF-A0A6J6SLZ9-F1
#
_entry.id   AF-A0A6J6SLZ9-F1
#
_cell.length_a   1.000
_cell.length_b   1.000
_cell.length_c   1.000
_cell.angle_alpha   90.00
_cell.angle_beta   90.00
_cell.angle_gamma   90.00
#
_symmetry.space_group_name_H-M   'P 1'
#
loop_
_entity.id
_entity.type
_entity.pdbx_description
1 polymer ?
#
loop_
_entity_poly.entity_id
_entity_poly.type
_entity_poly.pdbx_seq_one_letter_code
_entity_poly.pdbx_strand_id
1 'polypeptide(L)'
;MANILTAIKAGITDLGENRAQELTTKAPAVAAHSEVHWHFIGSLQRNKVKVLAPWVTLWHSIDRIELGETIARFAPKARVLIEVNVAAEPNKSGCQVTEAPSLVDALRDQGLAVAGLMAIPPPRSNESDPIRHFAALRILAESLDLTELSMGMTDDYELAISEGATMVRVGRGLFGDRPPGHPLRR
;
A
#
# COMPACT_ATOMS: atom_id res chain seq x y z
N MET A 1 6.69 -15.38 12.16
CA MET A 1 8.00 -15.49 11.47
C MET A 1 8.07 -16.74 10.60
N ALA A 2 7.78 -17.94 11.13
CA ALA A 2 7.80 -19.19 10.36
C ALA A 2 7.05 -19.11 9.02
N ASN A 3 5.81 -18.61 9.00
CA ASN A 3 5.01 -18.53 7.78
C ASN A 3 5.62 -17.57 6.73
N ILE A 4 6.26 -16.47 7.14
CA ILE A 4 6.91 -15.52 6.23
C ILE A 4 8.13 -16.18 5.56
N LEU A 5 8.96 -16.88 6.33
CA LEU A 5 10.12 -17.60 5.77
C LEU A 5 9.69 -18.72 4.83
N THR A 6 8.57 -19.39 5.11
CA THR A 6 8.00 -20.39 4.20
C THR A 6 7.54 -19.75 2.88
N ALA A 7 6.84 -18.60 2.94
CA ALA A 7 6.45 -17.86 1.74
C ALA A 7 7.67 -17.44 0.89
N ILE A 8 8.72 -16.94 1.54
CA ILE A 8 9.98 -16.57 0.87
C ILE A 8 10.61 -17.80 0.19
N LYS A 9 10.68 -18.95 0.88
CA LYS A 9 11.18 -20.19 0.29
C LYS A 9 10.35 -20.69 -0.89
N ALA A 10 9.07 -20.33 -0.94
CA ALA A 10 8.18 -20.61 -2.07
C ALA A 10 8.34 -19.60 -3.24
N GLY A 11 9.23 -18.61 -3.11
CA GLY A 11 9.56 -17.64 -4.16
C GLY A 11 8.92 -16.26 -3.99
N ILE A 12 8.21 -16.00 -2.89
CA ILE A 12 7.62 -14.67 -2.63
C ILE A 12 8.73 -13.68 -2.24
N THR A 13 8.90 -12.64 -3.04
CA THR A 13 9.86 -11.55 -2.84
C THR A 13 9.24 -10.30 -2.24
N ASP A 14 7.96 -10.03 -2.53
CA ASP A 14 7.26 -8.82 -2.14
C ASP A 14 6.39 -9.07 -0.91
N LEU A 15 6.66 -8.34 0.17
CA LEU A 15 6.00 -8.52 1.46
C LEU A 15 5.34 -7.21 1.91
N GLY A 16 4.02 -7.27 2.16
CA GLY A 16 3.25 -6.13 2.64
C GLY A 16 3.10 -6.10 4.17
N GLU A 17 3.36 -4.95 4.79
CA GLU A 17 3.04 -4.69 6.21
C GLU A 17 2.24 -3.41 6.37
N ASN A 18 1.27 -3.44 7.30
CA ASN A 18 0.40 -2.30 7.57
C ASN A 18 0.65 -1.62 8.93
N ARG A 19 1.62 -2.12 9.71
CA ARG A 19 1.94 -1.59 11.04
C ARG A 19 3.44 -1.38 11.19
N ALA A 20 3.81 -0.15 11.53
CA ALA A 20 5.22 0.24 11.69
C ALA A 20 6.00 -0.66 12.65
N GLN A 21 5.41 -0.98 13.81
CA GLN A 21 6.04 -1.83 14.82
C GLN A 21 6.28 -3.26 14.34
N GLU A 22 5.35 -3.79 13.54
CA GLU A 22 5.49 -5.13 13.00
C GLU A 22 6.58 -5.18 11.93
N LEU A 23 6.62 -4.18 11.04
CA LEU A 23 7.69 -4.08 10.04
C LEU A 23 9.06 -3.96 10.69
N THR A 24 9.25 -3.05 11.66
CA THR A 24 10.55 -2.86 12.31
C THR A 24 11.00 -4.06 13.13
N THR A 25 10.07 -4.92 13.55
CA THR A 25 10.40 -6.19 14.22
C THR A 25 10.74 -7.27 13.19
N LYS A 26 10.00 -7.36 12.08
CA LYS A 26 10.12 -8.44 11.10
C LYS A 26 11.26 -8.23 10.10
N ALA A 27 11.43 -7.00 9.60
CA ALA A 27 12.37 -6.70 8.52
C ALA A 27 13.84 -7.05 8.85
N PRO A 28 14.39 -6.72 10.04
CA PRO A 28 15.75 -7.12 10.39
C PRO A 28 15.91 -8.65 10.46
N ALA A 29 14.91 -9.35 11.00
CA ALA A 29 14.94 -10.80 11.13
C ALA A 29 14.86 -11.50 9.77
N VAL A 30 14.07 -10.96 8.83
CA VAL A 30 13.97 -11.50 7.46
C VAL A 30 15.23 -11.19 6.65
N ALA A 31 15.79 -9.99 6.78
CA ALA A 31 17.00 -9.58 6.07
C ALA A 31 18.22 -10.47 6.39
N ALA A 32 18.23 -11.14 7.54
CA ALA A 32 19.26 -12.13 7.90
C ALA A 32 19.18 -13.43 7.06
N HIS A 33 18.08 -13.65 6.33
CA HIS A 33 17.80 -14.90 5.61
C HIS A 33 17.58 -14.71 4.11
N SER A 34 17.06 -13.56 3.67
CA SER A 34 16.76 -13.29 2.26
C SER A 34 16.66 -11.81 1.98
N GLU A 35 16.95 -11.43 0.74
CA GLU A 35 16.54 -10.14 0.19
C GLU A 35 15.05 -10.23 -0.19
N VAL A 36 14.27 -9.23 0.24
CA VAL A 36 12.83 -9.09 -0.01
C VAL A 36 12.51 -7.61 -0.18
N HIS A 37 11.40 -7.32 -0.86
CA HIS A 37 10.89 -5.98 -1.07
C HIS A 37 9.74 -5.71 -0.09
N TRP A 38 9.99 -4.86 0.91
CA TRP A 38 8.95 -4.51 1.88
C TRP A 38 8.09 -3.36 1.38
N HIS A 39 6.80 -3.63 1.25
CA HIS A 39 5.80 -2.67 0.87
C HIS A 39 5.05 -2.20 2.12
N PHE A 40 5.01 -0.89 2.36
CA PHE A 40 4.20 -0.33 3.44
C PHE A 40 2.80 0.02 2.91
N ILE A 41 1.78 -0.69 3.40
CA ILE A 41 0.41 -0.65 2.86
C ILE A 41 -0.64 -0.15 3.86
N GLY A 42 -0.21 0.27 5.06
CA GLY A 42 -1.10 0.78 6.10
C GLY A 42 -1.07 2.29 6.21
N SER A 43 -2.06 2.88 6.89
CA SER A 43 -2.04 4.31 7.20
C SER A 43 -0.75 4.71 7.93
N LEU A 44 -0.13 5.80 7.48
CA LEU A 44 1.21 6.19 7.91
C LEU A 44 1.22 7.55 8.63
N GLN A 45 1.61 7.49 9.91
CA GLN A 45 1.95 8.67 10.68
C GLN A 45 3.36 9.16 10.30
N ARG A 46 3.51 10.47 10.06
CA ARG A 46 4.78 11.08 9.63
C ARG A 46 5.97 10.76 10.55
N ASN A 47 5.75 10.69 11.86
CA ASN A 47 6.80 10.36 12.83
C ASN A 47 7.34 8.92 12.72
N LYS A 48 6.66 8.02 12.00
CA LYS A 48 7.13 6.65 11.76
C LYS A 48 7.98 6.53 10.50
N VAL A 49 7.92 7.48 9.57
CA VAL A 49 8.66 7.41 8.30
C VAL A 49 10.15 7.17 8.52
N LYS A 50 10.78 7.93 9.43
CA LYS A 50 12.22 7.79 9.73
C LYS A 50 12.62 6.36 10.12
N VAL A 51 11.78 5.65 10.87
CA VAL A 51 12.10 4.30 11.35
C VAL A 51 11.83 3.22 10.31
N LEU A 52 10.94 3.50 9.36
CA LEU A 52 10.55 2.58 8.30
C LEU A 52 11.42 2.74 7.04
N ALA A 53 11.95 3.94 6.81
CA ALA A 53 12.73 4.29 5.62
C ALA A 53 13.86 3.31 5.26
N PRO A 54 14.64 2.74 6.21
CA PRO A 54 15.67 1.76 5.88
C PRO A 54 15.15 0.43 5.33
N TRP A 55 13.85 0.15 5.49
CA TRP A 55 13.26 -1.16 5.21
C TRP A 55 12.33 -1.13 4.00
N VAL A 56 11.61 -0.03 3.79
CA VAL A 56 10.52 0.05 2.80
C VAL A 56 11.04 0.33 1.39
N THR A 57 10.67 -0.52 0.43
CA THR A 57 10.97 -0.36 -1.00
C THR A 57 9.85 0.35 -1.76
N LEU A 58 8.58 0.18 -1.35
CA LEU A 58 7.43 0.83 -1.95
C LEU A 58 6.42 1.29 -0.88
N TRP A 59 6.02 2.56 -0.93
CA TRP A 59 5.03 3.15 -0.01
C TRP A 59 3.70 3.29 -0.71
N HIS A 60 2.66 2.58 -0.26
CA HIS A 60 1.38 2.54 -0.98
C HIS A 60 0.35 3.56 -0.50
N SER A 61 0.57 4.14 0.70
CA SER A 61 -0.47 4.83 1.47
C SER A 61 -0.28 6.36 1.51
N ILE A 62 0.13 6.98 0.40
CA ILE A 62 0.41 8.42 0.39
C ILE A 62 -0.88 9.18 0.07
N ASP A 63 -1.40 9.96 1.00
CA ASP A 63 -2.69 10.62 0.89
C ASP A 63 -2.61 12.16 1.02
N ARG A 64 -1.42 12.70 1.31
CA ARG A 64 -1.19 14.15 1.51
C ARG A 64 0.27 14.53 1.30
N ILE A 65 0.51 15.79 0.96
CA ILE A 65 1.84 16.32 0.65
C ILE A 65 2.83 16.21 1.80
N GLU A 66 2.41 16.47 3.05
CA GLU A 66 3.32 16.50 4.20
C GLU A 66 3.89 15.11 4.52
N LEU A 67 3.14 14.06 4.16
CA LEU A 67 3.63 12.69 4.27
C LEU A 67 4.71 12.43 3.21
N GLY A 68 4.45 12.84 1.97
CA GLY A 68 5.41 12.81 0.87
C GLY A 68 6.71 13.53 1.18
N GLU A 69 6.66 14.78 1.62
CA GLU A 69 7.84 15.55 2.03
C GLU A 69 8.65 14.85 3.11
N THR A 70 7.96 14.22 4.07
CA THR A 70 8.63 13.46 5.13
C THR A 70 9.32 12.21 4.56
N ILE A 71 8.70 11.53 3.60
CA ILE A 71 9.30 10.38 2.91
C ILE A 71 10.50 10.84 2.09
N ALA A 72 10.37 11.88 1.27
CA ALA A 72 11.47 12.42 0.47
C ALA A 72 12.70 12.78 1.33
N ARG A 73 12.47 13.29 2.55
CA ARG A 73 13.53 13.61 3.50
C ARG A 73 14.29 12.39 4.02
N PHE A 74 13.59 11.29 4.34
CA PHE A 74 14.19 10.12 4.99
C PHE A 74 14.49 8.96 4.04
N ALA A 75 13.84 8.92 2.88
CA ALA A 75 14.02 7.97 1.79
C ALA A 75 14.00 8.75 0.44
N PRO A 76 15.09 9.44 0.09
CA PRO A 76 15.17 10.19 -1.17
C PRO A 76 14.92 9.28 -2.36
N LYS A 77 14.18 9.79 -3.37
CA LYS A 77 13.78 9.03 -4.57
C LYS A 77 12.95 7.77 -4.28
N ALA A 78 12.34 7.68 -3.09
CA ALA A 78 11.47 6.56 -2.77
C ALA A 78 10.36 6.41 -3.81
N ARG A 79 10.05 5.15 -4.12
CA ARG A 79 8.93 4.79 -4.99
C ARG A 79 7.65 4.83 -4.16
N VAL A 80 6.62 5.51 -4.66
CA VAL A 80 5.38 5.72 -3.92
C VAL A 80 4.15 5.50 -4.80
N LEU A 81 3.05 5.07 -4.16
CA LEU A 81 1.71 5.09 -4.72
C LEU A 81 0.83 6.03 -3.89
N ILE A 82 -0.10 6.67 -4.56
CA ILE A 82 -1.09 7.54 -3.91
C ILE A 82 -2.30 6.71 -3.49
N GLU A 83 -2.70 6.80 -2.23
CA GLU A 83 -3.94 6.21 -1.74
C GLU A 83 -5.11 7.12 -2.10
N VAL A 84 -6.08 6.60 -2.86
CA VAL A 84 -7.24 7.36 -3.33
C VAL A 84 -8.51 6.79 -2.71
N ASN A 85 -9.30 7.66 -2.10
CA ASN A 85 -10.64 7.35 -1.61
C ASN A 85 -11.65 7.38 -2.76
N VAL A 86 -11.58 6.38 -3.64
CA VAL A 86 -12.43 6.28 -4.85
C VAL A 86 -13.93 6.12 -4.54
N ALA A 87 -14.27 5.70 -3.33
CA ALA A 87 -15.65 5.55 -2.87
C ALA A 87 -16.21 6.81 -2.17
N ALA A 88 -15.39 7.86 -1.99
CA ALA A 88 -15.74 9.09 -1.27
C ALA A 88 -16.32 8.85 0.15
N GLU A 89 -15.84 7.81 0.84
CA GLU A 89 -16.30 7.49 2.19
C GLU A 89 -15.67 8.46 3.20
N PRO A 90 -16.45 9.22 4.00
CA PRO A 90 -15.94 10.34 4.81
C PRO A 90 -14.93 9.93 5.90
N ASN A 91 -14.91 8.66 6.29
CA ASN A 91 -14.06 8.13 7.37
C ASN A 91 -12.96 7.19 6.85
N LYS A 92 -12.71 7.15 5.54
CA LYS A 92 -11.66 6.34 4.93
C LYS A 92 -10.40 7.17 4.66
N SER A 93 -9.26 6.50 4.70
CA SER A 93 -7.97 7.07 4.29
C SER A 93 -7.92 7.27 2.77
N GLY A 94 -6.94 8.06 2.33
CA GLY A 94 -6.76 8.41 0.93
C GLY A 94 -7.23 9.82 0.59
N CYS A 95 -6.58 10.43 -0.40
CA CYS A 95 -7.01 11.71 -0.94
C CYS A 95 -8.27 11.54 -1.79
N GLN A 96 -8.96 12.65 -2.04
CA GLN A 96 -10.06 12.64 -3.01
C GLN A 96 -9.53 12.44 -4.43
N VAL A 97 -10.37 11.87 -5.29
CA VAL A 97 -10.08 11.71 -6.73
C VAL A 97 -9.66 13.04 -7.37
N THR A 98 -10.32 14.13 -6.97
CA THR A 98 -10.03 15.48 -7.47
C THR A 98 -8.69 16.05 -6.98
N GLU A 99 -8.14 15.53 -5.88
CA GLU A 99 -6.89 16.00 -5.28
C GLU A 99 -5.68 15.22 -5.82
N ALA A 100 -5.89 14.02 -6.36
CA ALA A 100 -4.84 13.14 -6.83
C ALA A 100 -3.90 13.78 -7.85
N PRO A 101 -4.36 14.52 -8.89
CA PRO A 101 -3.45 15.15 -9.86
C PRO A 101 -2.46 16.12 -9.20
N SER A 102 -2.96 17.03 -8.35
CA SER A 102 -2.10 18.00 -7.65
C SER A 102 -1.15 17.33 -6.67
N LEU A 103 -1.58 16.23 -6.03
CA LEU A 103 -0.70 15.45 -5.16
C LEU A 103 0.40 14.74 -5.96
N VAL A 104 0.11 14.16 -7.13
CA VAL A 104 1.13 13.57 -8.01
C VAL A 104 2.23 14.58 -8.33
N ASP A 105 1.84 15.77 -8.80
CA ASP A 105 2.80 16.81 -9.18
C ASP A 105 3.65 17.24 -7.99
N ALA A 106 3.02 17.52 -6.84
CA ALA A 106 3.71 17.91 -5.63
C ALA A 106 4.72 16.86 -5.15
N LEU A 107 4.37 15.56 -5.23
CA LEU A 107 5.29 14.48 -4.83
C LEU A 107 6.45 14.32 -5.81
N ARG A 108 6.20 14.49 -7.11
CA ARG A 108 7.27 14.51 -8.14
C ARG A 108 8.23 15.68 -7.92
N ASP A 109 7.73 16.84 -7.55
CA ASP A 109 8.56 18.02 -7.21
C ASP A 109 9.44 17.78 -5.97
N GLN A 110 9.00 16.93 -5.03
CA GLN A 110 9.83 16.45 -3.91
C GLN A 110 10.88 15.40 -4.32
N GLY A 111 10.96 15.05 -5.62
CA GLY A 111 11.87 14.06 -6.16
C GLY A 111 11.47 12.61 -5.87
N LEU A 112 10.19 12.35 -5.51
CA LEU A 112 9.68 11.00 -5.34
C LEU A 112 9.32 10.35 -6.68
N ALA A 113 9.51 9.04 -6.77
CA ALA A 113 9.09 8.26 -7.92
C ALA A 113 7.62 7.82 -7.74
N VAL A 114 6.70 8.69 -8.13
CA VAL A 114 5.26 8.38 -8.12
C VAL A 114 4.97 7.36 -9.22
N ALA A 115 4.74 6.11 -8.83
CA ALA A 115 4.63 4.98 -9.74
C ALA A 115 3.18 4.61 -10.05
N GLY A 116 2.24 4.98 -9.19
CA GLY A 116 0.84 4.67 -9.41
C GLY A 116 -0.09 4.98 -8.26
N LEU A 117 -1.23 4.29 -8.25
CA LEU A 117 -2.32 4.52 -7.33
C LEU A 117 -2.62 3.25 -6.51
N MET A 118 -3.24 3.46 -5.36
CA MET A 118 -3.71 2.43 -4.46
C MET A 118 -5.12 2.77 -4.00
N ALA A 119 -5.99 1.77 -3.89
CA ALA A 119 -7.28 1.93 -3.23
C ALA A 119 -7.65 0.71 -2.38
N ILE A 120 -8.47 0.99 -1.36
CA ILE A 120 -9.16 -0.01 -0.54
C ILE A 120 -10.65 0.34 -0.58
N PRO A 121 -11.39 -0.15 -1.60
CA PRO A 121 -12.82 0.08 -1.69
C PRO A 121 -13.57 -0.52 -0.50
N PRO A 122 -14.80 -0.05 -0.23
CA PRO A 122 -15.68 -0.73 0.70
C PRO A 122 -15.97 -2.15 0.20
N PRO A 123 -16.12 -3.12 1.12
CA PRO A 123 -16.50 -4.47 0.75
C PRO A 123 -17.77 -4.50 -0.10
N ARG A 124 -17.92 -5.54 -0.91
CA ARG A 124 -19.12 -5.75 -1.71
C ARG A 124 -20.37 -5.76 -0.81
N SER A 125 -21.37 -4.99 -1.20
CA SER A 125 -22.68 -4.91 -0.55
C SER A 125 -23.76 -4.60 -1.60
N ASN A 126 -25.02 -4.47 -1.17
CA ASN A 126 -26.10 -4.01 -2.07
C ASN A 126 -25.86 -2.58 -2.60
N GLU A 127 -25.06 -1.79 -1.89
CA GLU A 127 -24.80 -0.37 -2.17
C GLU A 127 -23.41 -0.12 -2.78
N SER A 128 -22.53 -1.13 -2.78
CA SER A 128 -21.16 -1.02 -3.27
C SER A 128 -20.73 -2.24 -4.06
N ASP A 129 -20.22 -2.00 -5.28
CA ASP A 129 -19.55 -3.02 -6.09
C ASP A 129 -18.08 -2.61 -6.31
N PRO A 130 -17.11 -3.38 -5.76
CA PRO A 130 -15.68 -3.08 -5.89
C PRO A 130 -15.20 -2.88 -7.32
N ILE A 131 -15.82 -3.55 -8.31
CA ILE A 131 -15.48 -3.40 -9.74
C ILE A 131 -15.55 -1.94 -10.19
N ARG A 132 -16.60 -1.21 -9.78
CA ARG A 132 -16.77 0.20 -10.17
C ARG A 132 -15.65 1.08 -9.61
N HIS A 133 -15.23 0.78 -8.38
CA HIS A 133 -14.15 1.50 -7.70
C HIS A 133 -12.78 1.18 -8.32
N PHE A 134 -12.55 -0.07 -8.71
CA PHE A 134 -11.32 -0.48 -9.42
C PHE A 134 -11.24 0.16 -10.82
N ALA A 135 -12.34 0.14 -11.58
CA ALA A 135 -12.42 0.80 -12.88
C ALA A 135 -12.15 2.31 -12.76
N ALA A 136 -12.73 2.97 -11.75
CA ALA A 136 -12.48 4.38 -11.49
C ALA A 136 -11.01 4.67 -11.16
N LEU A 137 -10.35 3.82 -10.36
CA LEU A 137 -8.93 3.96 -10.05
C LEU A 137 -8.07 3.80 -11.31
N ARG A 138 -8.37 2.82 -12.16
CA ARG A 138 -7.67 2.61 -13.43
C ARG A 138 -7.77 3.82 -14.35
N ILE A 139 -8.98 4.34 -14.56
CA ILE A 139 -9.21 5.52 -15.41
C ILE A 139 -8.43 6.73 -14.87
N LEU A 140 -8.44 6.92 -13.54
CA LEU A 140 -7.66 7.98 -12.91
C LEU A 140 -6.15 7.80 -13.15
N ALA A 141 -5.61 6.59 -12.98
CA ALA A 141 -4.20 6.30 -13.25
C ALA A 141 -3.82 6.55 -14.72
N GLU A 142 -4.65 6.09 -15.66
CA GLU A 142 -4.45 6.33 -17.10
C GLU A 142 -4.41 7.84 -17.41
N SER A 143 -5.30 8.63 -16.78
CA SER A 143 -5.32 10.10 -16.96
C SER A 143 -4.08 10.81 -16.41
N LEU A 144 -3.34 10.16 -15.51
CA LEU A 144 -2.14 10.69 -14.83
C LEU A 144 -0.84 10.09 -15.38
N ASP A 145 -0.93 9.27 -16.44
CA ASP A 145 0.18 8.51 -17.00
C ASP A 145 0.91 7.66 -15.93
N LEU A 146 0.11 6.97 -15.12
CA LEU A 146 0.55 6.11 -14.04
C LEU A 146 0.22 4.65 -14.35
N THR A 147 1.15 3.75 -14.08
CA THR A 147 1.04 2.35 -14.50
C THR A 147 0.72 1.38 -13.36
N GLU A 148 1.12 1.69 -12.13
CA GLU A 148 0.89 0.79 -11.00
C GLU A 148 -0.50 0.96 -10.40
N LEU A 149 -1.20 -0.16 -10.22
CA LEU A 149 -2.53 -0.24 -9.62
C LEU A 149 -2.51 -1.25 -8.48
N SER A 150 -2.30 -0.76 -7.26
CA SER A 150 -2.39 -1.54 -6.05
C SER A 150 -3.84 -1.62 -5.58
N MET A 151 -4.57 -2.64 -6.00
CA MET A 151 -5.98 -2.84 -5.65
C MET A 151 -6.34 -4.32 -5.62
N GLY A 152 -7.37 -4.68 -4.85
CA GLY A 152 -7.73 -6.07 -4.59
C GLY A 152 -7.03 -6.66 -3.37
N MET A 153 -7.80 -7.40 -2.58
CA MET A 153 -7.44 -8.15 -1.40
C MET A 153 -7.95 -9.60 -1.54
N THR A 154 -7.81 -10.42 -0.49
CA THR A 154 -8.18 -11.85 -0.54
C THR A 154 -9.58 -12.13 -1.11
N ASP A 155 -10.56 -11.26 -0.87
CA ASP A 155 -11.96 -11.54 -1.24
C ASP A 155 -12.36 -10.97 -2.62
N ASP A 156 -11.52 -10.15 -3.25
CA ASP A 156 -11.85 -9.41 -4.47
C ASP A 156 -10.68 -9.23 -5.47
N TYR A 157 -9.54 -9.91 -5.26
CA TYR A 157 -8.37 -9.78 -6.13
C TYR A 157 -8.65 -10.21 -7.58
N GLU A 158 -9.53 -11.18 -7.82
CA GLU A 158 -9.89 -11.61 -9.19
C GLU A 158 -10.59 -10.49 -9.96
N LEU A 159 -11.47 -9.75 -9.27
CA LEU A 159 -12.16 -8.58 -9.82
C LEU A 159 -11.18 -7.43 -10.06
N ALA A 160 -10.24 -7.23 -9.13
CA ALA A 160 -9.20 -6.23 -9.28
C ALA A 160 -8.31 -6.54 -10.50
N ILE A 161 -7.94 -7.82 -10.72
CA ILE A 161 -7.16 -8.25 -11.88
C ILE A 161 -7.93 -7.99 -13.18
N SER A 162 -9.24 -8.28 -13.24
CA SER A 162 -10.04 -8.00 -14.44
C SER A 162 -10.13 -6.50 -14.77
N GLU A 163 -9.95 -5.64 -13.76
CA GLU A 163 -9.90 -4.18 -13.91
C GLU A 163 -8.47 -3.62 -14.00
N GLY A 164 -7.47 -4.47 -14.22
CA GLY A 164 -6.10 -4.04 -14.52
C GLY A 164 -5.19 -3.86 -13.30
N ALA A 165 -5.49 -4.46 -12.15
CA ALA A 165 -4.58 -4.45 -11.01
C ALA A 165 -3.19 -5.00 -11.39
N THR A 166 -2.14 -4.24 -11.06
CA THR A 166 -0.75 -4.69 -11.20
C THR A 166 -0.22 -5.31 -9.89
N MET A 167 -0.86 -4.98 -8.77
CA MET A 167 -0.53 -5.51 -7.44
C MET A 167 -1.80 -5.83 -6.65
N VAL A 168 -1.91 -7.09 -6.20
CA VAL A 168 -2.98 -7.56 -5.30
C VAL A 168 -2.42 -7.87 -3.91
N ARG A 169 -3.19 -7.64 -2.85
CA ARG A 169 -2.74 -7.76 -1.45
C ARG A 169 -3.38 -8.96 -0.76
N VAL A 170 -2.76 -10.13 -0.87
CA VAL A 170 -3.32 -11.40 -0.35
C VAL A 170 -2.73 -11.73 1.02
N GLY A 171 -3.55 -11.60 2.07
CA GLY A 171 -3.18 -11.96 3.44
C GLY A 171 -3.73 -13.33 3.83
N ARG A 172 -5.01 -13.37 4.22
CA ARG A 172 -5.68 -14.58 4.71
C ARG A 172 -5.64 -15.73 3.71
N GLY A 173 -5.72 -15.44 2.42
CA GLY A 173 -5.64 -16.46 1.36
C GLY A 173 -4.30 -17.21 1.33
N LEU A 174 -3.21 -16.63 1.83
CA LEU A 174 -1.88 -17.27 1.87
C LEU A 174 -1.51 -17.78 3.27
N PHE A 175 -1.83 -17.00 4.31
CA PHE A 175 -1.34 -17.24 5.66
C PHE A 175 -2.39 -17.78 6.64
N GLY A 176 -3.63 -17.93 6.18
CA GLY A 176 -4.78 -18.26 7.02
C GLY A 176 -5.22 -17.08 7.89
N ASP A 177 -6.13 -17.34 8.81
CA ASP A 177 -6.66 -16.31 9.70
C ASP A 177 -5.59 -15.74 10.61
N ARG A 178 -5.70 -14.44 10.86
CA ARG A 178 -4.80 -13.75 11.78
C ARG A 178 -5.08 -14.26 13.20
N PRO A 179 -4.06 -14.76 13.93
CA PRO A 179 -4.26 -15.14 15.32
C PRO A 179 -4.74 -13.92 16.12
N PRO A 180 -5.62 -14.11 17.12
CA PRO A 180 -6.09 -13.03 17.96
C PRO A 180 -4.88 -12.28 18.54
N GLY A 181 -4.86 -10.96 18.32
CA GLY A 181 -3.72 -10.14 18.71
C GLY A 181 -3.50 -10.21 20.22
N HIS A 182 -2.25 -10.41 20.64
CA HIS A 182 -1.89 -10.14 22.03
C HIS A 182 -2.16 -8.64 22.27
N PRO A 183 -2.92 -8.26 23.32
CA PRO A 183 -3.17 -6.85 23.60
C PRO A 183 -1.81 -6.15 23.77
N LEU A 184 -1.62 -5.07 23.02
CA LEU A 184 -0.44 -4.22 23.15
C LEU A 184 -0.36 -3.78 24.61
N ARG A 185 0.70 -4.17 25.32
CA ARG A 185 1.03 -3.53 26.60
C ARG A 185 1.27 -2.04 26.27
N ARG A 186 0.42 -1.19 26.84
CA ARG A 186 0.54 0.27 26.78
C ARG A 186 1.84 0.71 27.43
#